data_AF-A0A966ML49-F1
#
_entry.id   AF-A0A966ML49-F1
#
_cell.length_a   1.000
_cell.length_b   1.000
_cell.length_c   1.000
_cell.angle_alpha   90.00
_cell.angle_beta   90.00
_cell.angle_gamma   90.00
#
_symmetry.space_group_name_H-M   'P 1'
#
loop_
_entity.id
_entity.type
_entity.pdbx_description
1 polymer ?
#
loop_
_entity_poly.entity_id
_entity_poly.type
_entity_poly.pdbx_seq_one_letter_code
_entity_poly.pdbx_strand_id
1 'polypeptide(L)'
;MYFKILRLIIILLLSYQTSVFSKSNSFDDFDREDLSNYFSGIVAFENKNISEAFNFFKSSKGLINDHDLFLQRYANSMILDNNVAQAINIIKKNENQDNSKFFEAYILLALDSLKKNNFDQVDRYLDKSLPFANNDGFKLVIFETLKQFVYVFKEGKIQSQKKNYGNLTYISEIFQRCYLNDEKTGSLFFNLIN
;
A
#
# COMPACT_ATOMS: atom_id res chain seq x y z
N MET A 1 41.33 11.84 56.24
CA MET A 1 41.26 11.52 54.79
C MET A 1 40.30 10.35 54.50
N TYR A 2 40.40 9.25 55.27
CA TYR A 2 39.57 8.05 55.12
C TYR A 2 38.05 8.28 55.24
N PHE A 3 37.59 9.06 56.23
CA PHE A 3 36.16 9.39 56.38
C PHE A 3 35.55 10.16 55.20
N LYS A 4 36.34 10.99 54.51
CA LYS A 4 35.87 11.72 53.31
C LYS A 4 35.72 10.77 52.12
N ILE A 5 36.62 9.80 51.99
CA ILE A 5 36.59 8.76 50.96
C ILE A 5 35.39 7.82 51.20
N LEU A 6 35.18 7.39 52.46
CA LEU A 6 34.03 6.55 52.82
C LEU A 6 32.70 7.25 52.52
N ARG A 7 32.60 8.55 52.81
CA ARG A 7 31.41 9.36 52.51
C ARG A 7 31.16 9.49 51.01
N LEU A 8 32.22 9.62 50.21
CA LEU A 8 32.14 9.64 48.74
C LEU A 8 31.64 8.30 48.20
N ILE A 9 32.16 7.18 48.72
CA ILE A 9 31.76 5.82 48.33
C ILE A 9 30.28 5.58 48.66
N ILE A 10 29.81 6.03 49.81
CA ILE A 10 28.40 5.92 50.20
C ILE A 10 27.51 6.75 49.27
N ILE A 11 27.91 7.97 48.90
CA ILE A 11 27.17 8.81 47.95
C ILE A 11 27.09 8.15 46.56
N LEU A 12 28.19 7.57 46.10
CA LEU A 12 28.24 6.81 44.84
C LEU A 12 27.35 5.57 44.86
N LEU A 13 27.35 4.80 45.95
CA LEU A 13 26.48 3.63 46.13
C LEU A 13 24.99 4.01 46.17
N LEU A 14 24.65 5.13 46.83
CA LEU A 14 23.28 5.66 46.86
C LEU A 14 22.85 6.24 45.52
N SER A 15 23.78 6.79 44.75
CA SER A 15 23.54 7.33 43.40
C SER A 15 23.49 6.23 42.32
N TYR A 16 24.08 5.05 42.59
CA TYR A 16 24.01 3.87 41.73
C TYR A 16 22.66 3.16 41.83
N GLN A 17 21.86 3.46 42.86
CA GLN A 17 20.44 3.12 42.88
C GLN A 17 19.65 4.16 42.07
N THR A 18 19.93 4.25 40.77
CA THR A 18 18.80 4.51 39.89
C THR A 18 17.95 3.25 39.98
N SER A 19 16.88 3.30 40.78
CA SER A 19 15.68 2.61 40.34
C SER A 19 15.33 3.30 39.04
N VAL A 20 15.96 2.86 37.94
CA VAL A 20 15.31 2.87 36.65
C VAL A 20 14.03 2.14 36.99
N PHE A 21 12.98 2.91 37.25
CA PHE A 21 11.62 2.45 37.07
C PHE A 21 11.63 2.04 35.60
N SER A 22 12.07 0.80 35.32
CA SER A 22 11.53 0.08 34.21
C SER A 22 10.04 0.22 34.47
N LYS A 23 9.36 0.98 33.62
CA LYS A 23 7.90 0.88 33.50
C LYS A 23 7.60 -0.60 33.69
N SER A 24 6.72 -0.93 34.63
CA SER A 24 6.32 -2.32 34.82
C SER A 24 5.98 -2.88 33.44
N ASN A 25 6.51 -4.06 33.11
CA ASN A 25 6.14 -4.81 31.92
C ASN A 25 4.70 -5.35 32.02
N SER A 26 3.79 -4.62 32.67
CA SER A 26 2.37 -4.91 32.61
C SER A 26 1.94 -4.55 31.19
N PHE A 27 2.14 -5.52 30.29
CA PHE A 27 1.62 -5.59 28.93
C PHE A 27 0.08 -5.70 28.94
N ASP A 28 -0.62 -5.09 29.90
CA ASP A 28 -2.07 -5.20 30.01
C ASP A 28 -2.77 -4.57 28.78
N ASP A 29 -2.10 -3.61 28.11
CA ASP A 29 -2.54 -2.98 26.87
C ASP A 29 -1.73 -3.42 25.61
N PHE A 30 -0.80 -4.37 25.73
CA PHE A 30 0.09 -4.74 24.61
C PHE A 30 -0.06 -6.19 24.22
N ASP A 31 -0.69 -6.41 23.07
CA ASP A 31 -0.88 -7.74 22.52
C ASP A 31 0.43 -8.26 21.88
N ARG A 32 1.16 -9.07 22.66
CA ARG A 32 2.40 -9.72 22.23
C ARG A 32 2.17 -10.66 21.03
N GLU A 33 0.98 -11.25 20.92
CA GLU A 33 0.64 -12.14 19.81
C GLU A 33 0.47 -11.34 18.52
N ASP A 34 -0.28 -10.23 18.56
CA ASP A 34 -0.42 -9.32 17.43
C ASP A 34 0.92 -8.79 16.94
N LEU A 35 1.81 -8.38 17.87
CA LEU A 35 3.15 -7.90 17.50
C LEU A 35 3.98 -9.00 16.82
N SER A 36 4.03 -10.18 17.44
CA SER A 36 4.80 -11.31 16.93
C SER A 36 4.30 -11.71 15.53
N ASN A 37 2.98 -11.82 15.37
CA ASN A 37 2.35 -12.13 14.09
C ASN A 37 2.61 -11.03 13.05
N TYR A 38 2.51 -9.75 13.41
CA TYR A 38 2.77 -8.66 12.48
C TYR A 38 4.20 -8.70 11.91
N PHE A 39 5.22 -8.87 12.77
CA PHE A 39 6.60 -8.97 12.31
C PHE A 39 6.87 -10.26 11.52
N SER A 40 6.30 -11.39 11.93
CA SER A 40 6.36 -12.63 11.14
C SER A 40 5.74 -12.45 9.76
N GLY A 41 4.63 -11.70 9.66
CA GLY A 41 4.00 -11.34 8.40
C GLY A 41 4.92 -10.52 7.50
N ILE A 42 5.65 -9.55 8.05
CA ILE A 42 6.66 -8.78 7.29
C ILE A 42 7.77 -9.71 6.78
N VAL A 43 8.35 -10.54 7.64
CA VAL A 43 9.45 -11.44 7.26
C VAL A 43 9.01 -12.44 6.19
N ALA A 44 7.83 -13.04 6.34
CA ALA A 44 7.26 -13.95 5.35
C ALA A 44 7.00 -13.24 4.01
N PHE A 45 6.53 -11.99 4.03
CA PHE A 45 6.29 -11.20 2.83
C PHE A 45 7.58 -10.94 2.06
N GLU A 46 8.63 -10.50 2.75
CA GLU A 46 9.97 -10.26 2.15
C GLU A 46 10.58 -11.55 1.60
N ASN A 47 10.33 -12.69 2.27
CA ASN A 47 10.74 -14.01 1.79
C ASN A 47 9.87 -14.56 0.66
N LYS A 48 8.88 -13.80 0.17
CA LYS A 48 7.92 -14.19 -0.88
C LYS A 48 7.01 -15.36 -0.50
N ASN A 49 6.91 -15.70 0.79
CA ASN A 49 5.94 -16.66 1.32
C ASN A 49 4.58 -15.96 1.51
N ILE A 50 3.93 -15.59 0.40
CA ILE A 50 2.76 -14.69 0.41
C ILE A 50 1.59 -15.24 1.22
N SER A 51 1.27 -16.53 1.08
CA SER A 51 0.15 -17.14 1.82
C SER A 51 0.41 -17.15 3.33
N GLU A 52 1.64 -17.41 3.75
CA GLU A 52 2.05 -17.36 5.15
C GLU A 52 2.02 -15.91 5.69
N ALA A 53 2.52 -14.95 4.91
CA ALA A 53 2.44 -13.53 5.24
C ALA A 53 1.00 -13.08 5.46
N PHE A 54 0.09 -13.45 4.56
CA PHE A 54 -1.33 -13.17 4.69
C PHE A 54 -1.92 -13.78 5.97
N ASN A 55 -1.59 -15.03 6.30
CA ASN A 55 -2.07 -15.67 7.52
C ASN A 55 -1.55 -14.99 8.79
N PHE A 56 -0.30 -14.54 8.82
CA PHE A 56 0.26 -13.77 9.92
C PHE A 56 -0.40 -12.40 10.08
N PHE A 57 -0.58 -11.65 8.98
CA PHE A 57 -1.32 -10.38 9.03
C PHE A 57 -2.78 -10.59 9.43
N LYS A 58 -3.44 -11.64 8.94
CA LYS A 58 -4.81 -11.98 9.35
C LYS A 58 -4.92 -12.29 10.85
N SER A 59 -3.90 -12.93 11.41
CA SER A 59 -3.83 -13.25 12.84
C SER A 59 -3.56 -12.02 13.70
N SER A 60 -2.95 -10.98 13.14
CA SER A 60 -2.65 -9.70 13.82
C SER A 60 -3.64 -8.57 13.49
N LYS A 61 -4.87 -8.91 13.08
CA LYS A 61 -5.89 -7.95 12.61
C LYS A 61 -6.31 -6.90 13.65
N GLY A 62 -5.99 -7.08 14.93
CA GLY A 62 -6.26 -6.08 15.97
C GLY A 62 -5.59 -4.74 15.63
N LEU A 63 -4.40 -4.81 15.03
CA LEU A 63 -3.57 -3.66 14.67
C LEU A 63 -4.12 -2.76 13.54
N ILE A 64 -5.25 -3.11 12.90
CA ILE A 64 -5.80 -2.32 11.78
C ILE A 64 -5.99 -0.86 12.16
N ASN A 65 -6.51 -0.58 13.37
CA ASN A 65 -6.78 0.79 13.82
C ASN A 65 -5.65 1.38 14.67
N ASP A 66 -4.68 0.57 15.08
CA ASP A 66 -3.63 0.97 16.02
C ASP A 66 -2.30 1.27 15.31
N HIS A 67 -2.16 0.86 14.05
CA HIS A 67 -0.96 1.04 13.25
C HIS A 67 -1.28 1.33 11.78
N ASP A 68 -1.08 2.57 11.33
CA ASP A 68 -1.50 3.05 10.01
C ASP A 68 -1.00 2.19 8.84
N LEU A 69 0.26 1.70 8.91
CA LEU A 69 0.85 0.90 7.84
C LEU A 69 0.33 -0.54 7.81
N PHE A 70 -0.35 -0.99 8.86
CA PHE A 70 -0.83 -2.36 8.97
C PHE A 70 -1.82 -2.68 7.84
N LEU A 71 -2.83 -1.82 7.64
CA LEU A 71 -3.87 -2.07 6.65
C LEU A 71 -3.29 -2.17 5.24
N GLN A 72 -2.31 -1.33 4.91
CA GLN A 72 -1.61 -1.40 3.62
C GLN A 72 -0.90 -2.74 3.42
N ARG A 73 -0.11 -3.19 4.40
CA ARG A 73 0.61 -4.48 4.33
C ARG A 73 -0.36 -5.66 4.25
N TYR A 74 -1.39 -5.63 5.08
CA TYR A 74 -2.40 -6.67 5.10
C TYR A 74 -3.15 -6.75 3.77
N ALA A 75 -3.63 -5.61 3.24
CA ALA A 75 -4.29 -5.55 1.95
C ALA A 75 -3.40 -6.02 0.80
N ASN A 76 -2.13 -5.61 0.77
CA ASN A 76 -1.18 -6.06 -0.25
C ASN A 76 -0.96 -7.57 -0.20
N SER A 77 -0.80 -8.15 1.00
CA SER A 77 -0.68 -9.62 1.16
C SER A 77 -1.93 -10.35 0.66
N MET A 78 -3.13 -9.83 0.96
CA MET A 78 -4.39 -10.38 0.47
C MET A 78 -4.47 -10.34 -1.05
N ILE A 79 -4.10 -9.23 -1.69
CA ILE A 79 -4.13 -9.09 -3.15
C ILE A 79 -3.19 -10.11 -3.80
N LEU A 80 -1.95 -10.23 -3.28
CA LEU A 80 -0.96 -11.15 -3.81
C LEU A 80 -1.32 -12.63 -3.57
N ASP A 81 -2.07 -12.93 -2.51
CA ASP A 81 -2.64 -14.26 -2.23
C ASP A 81 -3.96 -14.53 -3.00
N ASN A 82 -4.29 -13.70 -4.01
CA ASN A 82 -5.51 -13.76 -4.81
C ASN A 82 -6.83 -13.50 -4.04
N ASN A 83 -6.78 -12.97 -2.82
CA ASN A 83 -7.93 -12.59 -1.99
C ASN A 83 -8.41 -11.15 -2.26
N VAL A 84 -8.48 -10.75 -3.53
CA VAL A 84 -8.75 -9.36 -3.96
C VAL A 84 -10.09 -8.82 -3.46
N ALA A 85 -11.14 -9.64 -3.45
CA ALA A 85 -12.46 -9.22 -2.95
C ALA A 85 -12.44 -8.89 -1.45
N GLN A 86 -11.68 -9.64 -0.66
CA GLN A 86 -11.51 -9.38 0.77
C GLN A 86 -10.74 -8.08 1.01
N ALA A 87 -9.68 -7.85 0.23
CA ALA A 87 -8.92 -6.61 0.25
C ALA A 87 -9.80 -5.39 -0.07
N ILE A 88 -10.63 -5.46 -1.11
CA ILE A 88 -11.60 -4.40 -1.46
C ILE A 88 -12.54 -4.13 -0.29
N ASN A 89 -13.11 -5.17 0.30
CA ASN A 89 -14.09 -5.03 1.38
C ASN A 89 -13.49 -4.36 2.62
N ILE A 90 -12.27 -4.75 3.02
CA ILE A 90 -11.63 -4.17 4.21
C ILE A 90 -11.20 -2.72 3.97
N ILE A 91 -10.73 -2.38 2.76
CA ILE A 91 -10.39 -1.01 2.38
C ILE A 91 -11.65 -0.14 2.41
N LYS A 92 -12.76 -0.60 1.82
CA LYS A 92 -14.04 0.13 1.84
C LYS A 92 -14.56 0.35 3.26
N LYS A 93 -14.46 -0.67 4.13
CA LYS A 93 -14.88 -0.55 5.53
C LYS A 93 -14.11 0.55 6.26
N ASN A 94 -12.87 0.81 5.87
CA ASN A 94 -11.99 1.81 6.47
C ASN A 94 -11.83 3.08 5.60
N GLU A 95 -12.63 3.30 4.55
CA GLU A 95 -12.38 4.34 3.53
C GLU A 95 -12.24 5.77 4.09
N ASN A 96 -12.88 6.04 5.23
CA ASN A 96 -12.83 7.35 5.90
C ASN A 96 -11.67 7.48 6.91
N GLN A 97 -10.93 6.40 7.17
CA GLN A 97 -9.81 6.34 8.11
C GLN A 97 -8.49 6.62 7.40
N ASP A 98 -7.54 7.21 8.13
CA ASP A 98 -6.22 7.56 7.59
C ASP A 98 -5.39 6.34 7.17
N ASN A 99 -5.53 5.21 7.86
CA ASN A 99 -4.88 3.94 7.55
C ASN A 99 -5.24 3.37 6.15
N SER A 100 -6.31 3.86 5.51
CA SER A 100 -6.75 3.43 4.18
C SER A 100 -6.32 4.38 3.06
N LYS A 101 -5.69 5.52 3.41
CA LYS A 101 -5.30 6.58 2.47
C LYS A 101 -3.92 6.28 1.89
N PHE A 102 -3.86 5.34 0.95
CA PHE A 102 -2.64 5.03 0.19
C PHE A 102 -2.96 4.75 -1.28
N PHE A 103 -1.94 4.87 -2.14
CA PHE A 103 -2.10 4.79 -3.59
C PHE A 103 -2.82 3.51 -4.04
N GLU A 104 -2.33 2.36 -3.59
CA GLU A 104 -2.82 1.04 -4.02
C GLU A 104 -4.30 0.82 -3.61
N ALA A 105 -4.73 1.35 -2.48
CA ALA A 105 -6.13 1.30 -2.06
C ALA A 105 -7.03 2.06 -3.05
N TYR A 106 -6.67 3.30 -3.40
CA TYR A 106 -7.45 4.09 -4.34
C TYR A 106 -7.46 3.48 -5.75
N ILE A 107 -6.34 2.93 -6.22
CA ILE A 107 -6.31 2.20 -7.49
C ILE A 107 -7.26 0.99 -7.44
N LEU A 108 -7.23 0.21 -6.36
CA LEU A 108 -8.09 -0.96 -6.23
C LEU A 108 -9.59 -0.58 -6.21
N LEU A 109 -9.94 0.51 -5.53
CA LEU A 109 -11.31 1.04 -5.49
C LEU A 109 -11.75 1.60 -6.85
N ALA A 110 -10.85 2.25 -7.59
CA ALA A 110 -11.10 2.70 -8.96
C ALA A 110 -11.38 1.52 -9.88
N LEU A 111 -10.56 0.46 -9.84
CA LEU A 111 -10.77 -0.75 -10.65
C LEU A 111 -12.07 -1.49 -10.30
N ASP A 112 -12.42 -1.59 -9.01
CA ASP A 112 -13.71 -2.16 -8.59
C ASP A 112 -14.90 -1.33 -9.10
N SER A 113 -14.78 -0.01 -9.12
CA SER A 113 -15.80 0.90 -9.66
C SER A 113 -15.90 0.82 -11.18
N LEU A 114 -14.76 0.66 -11.86
CA LEU A 114 -14.69 0.48 -13.31
C LEU A 114 -15.37 -0.82 -13.73
N LYS A 115 -15.15 -1.92 -13.02
CA LYS A 115 -15.84 -3.20 -13.24
C LYS A 115 -17.37 -3.07 -13.14
N LYS A 116 -17.87 -2.07 -12.41
CA LYS A 116 -19.29 -1.76 -12.24
C LYS A 116 -19.79 -0.69 -13.21
N ASN A 117 -18.95 -0.26 -14.17
CA ASN A 117 -19.22 0.83 -15.10
C ASN A 117 -19.57 2.17 -14.43
N ASN A 118 -19.11 2.39 -13.19
CA ASN A 118 -19.37 3.64 -12.45
C ASN A 118 -18.20 4.63 -12.66
N PHE A 119 -18.16 5.27 -13.83
CA PHE A 119 -17.06 6.16 -14.23
C PHE A 119 -16.89 7.37 -13.29
N ASP A 120 -17.98 7.94 -12.76
CA ASP A 120 -17.88 9.06 -11.81
C ASP A 120 -17.13 8.65 -10.53
N GLN A 121 -17.35 7.42 -10.07
CA GLN A 121 -16.63 6.90 -8.91
C GLN A 121 -15.18 6.54 -9.23
N VAL A 122 -14.91 6.05 -10.44
CA VAL A 122 -13.55 5.82 -10.93
C VAL A 122 -12.76 7.13 -10.90
N ASP A 123 -13.30 8.19 -11.49
CA ASP A 123 -12.64 9.51 -11.55
C ASP A 123 -12.37 10.03 -10.14
N ARG A 124 -13.34 9.94 -9.22
CA ARG A 124 -13.14 10.33 -7.81
C ARG A 124 -12.00 9.57 -7.13
N TYR A 125 -11.89 8.26 -7.33
CA TYR A 125 -10.82 7.47 -6.71
C TYR A 125 -9.46 7.74 -7.35
N LEU A 126 -9.39 7.90 -8.67
CA LEU A 126 -8.17 8.29 -9.35
C LEU A 126 -7.68 9.65 -8.83
N ASP A 127 -8.55 10.65 -8.71
CA ASP A 127 -8.18 11.96 -8.17
C ASP A 127 -7.66 11.87 -6.72
N LYS A 128 -8.29 11.04 -5.87
CA LYS A 128 -7.78 10.75 -4.51
C LYS A 128 -6.40 10.06 -4.50
N SER A 129 -6.05 9.32 -5.56
CA SER A 129 -4.76 8.61 -5.66
C SER A 129 -3.59 9.54 -6.02
N LEU A 130 -3.85 10.63 -6.75
CA LEU A 130 -2.82 11.51 -7.31
C LEU A 130 -1.82 12.08 -6.27
N PRO A 131 -2.24 12.55 -5.08
CA PRO A 131 -1.31 13.01 -4.05
C PRO A 131 -0.26 11.97 -3.64
N PHE A 132 -0.60 10.68 -3.73
CA PHE A 132 0.28 9.56 -3.39
C PHE A 132 1.16 9.11 -4.57
N ALA A 133 0.94 9.65 -5.76
CA ALA A 133 1.71 9.36 -6.97
C ALA A 133 2.77 10.43 -7.30
N ASN A 134 2.58 11.68 -6.86
CA ASN A 134 3.38 12.83 -7.31
C ASN A 134 4.90 12.73 -7.12
N ASN A 135 5.37 11.90 -6.19
CA ASN A 135 6.80 11.72 -5.91
C ASN A 135 7.36 10.39 -6.41
N ASP A 136 6.56 9.58 -7.11
CA ASP A 136 6.93 8.26 -7.59
C ASP A 136 6.58 8.15 -9.08
N GLY A 137 7.63 8.11 -9.92
CA GLY A 137 7.49 8.06 -11.37
C GLY A 137 6.66 6.87 -11.84
N PHE A 138 6.76 5.71 -11.19
CA PHE A 138 5.97 4.54 -11.55
C PHE A 138 4.50 4.71 -11.18
N LYS A 139 4.21 5.20 -9.97
CA LYS A 139 2.82 5.49 -9.56
C LYS A 139 2.18 6.53 -10.47
N LEU A 140 2.93 7.55 -10.86
CA LEU A 140 2.45 8.57 -11.79
C LEU A 140 2.13 7.96 -13.17
N VAL A 141 3.00 7.10 -13.69
CA VAL A 141 2.73 6.37 -14.94
C VAL A 141 1.47 5.51 -14.82
N ILE A 142 1.32 4.74 -13.74
CA ILE A 142 0.13 3.92 -13.50
C ILE A 142 -1.14 4.78 -13.47
N PHE A 143 -1.12 5.89 -12.72
CA PHE A 143 -2.23 6.83 -12.63
C PHE A 143 -2.62 7.39 -14.01
N GLU A 144 -1.65 7.90 -14.77
CA GLU A 144 -1.90 8.51 -16.07
C GLU A 144 -2.38 7.48 -17.10
N THR A 145 -1.78 6.28 -17.12
CA THR A 145 -2.22 5.19 -17.99
C THR A 145 -3.65 4.79 -17.68
N LEU A 146 -4.00 4.57 -16.40
CA LEU A 146 -5.36 4.23 -16.00
C LEU A 146 -6.35 5.33 -16.39
N LYS A 147 -6.01 6.60 -16.16
CA LYS A 147 -6.84 7.74 -16.57
C LYS A 147 -7.11 7.77 -18.07
N GLN A 148 -6.10 7.47 -18.89
CA GLN A 148 -6.27 7.38 -20.35
C GLN A 148 -7.19 6.22 -20.76
N PHE A 149 -7.03 5.04 -20.14
CA PHE A 149 -7.92 3.90 -20.40
C PHE A 149 -9.36 4.20 -20.00
N VAL A 150 -9.57 4.81 -18.83
CA VAL A 150 -10.90 5.23 -18.37
C VAL A 150 -11.55 6.19 -19.38
N TYR A 151 -10.79 7.15 -19.91
CA TYR A 151 -11.26 8.03 -20.98
C TYR A 151 -11.65 7.25 -22.24
N VAL A 152 -10.79 6.32 -22.70
CA VAL A 152 -11.07 5.49 -23.89
C VAL A 152 -12.32 4.63 -23.69
N PHE A 153 -12.51 4.05 -22.51
CA PHE A 153 -13.68 3.23 -22.18
C PHE A 153 -14.97 4.06 -22.14
N LYS A 154 -14.90 5.30 -21.66
CA LYS A 154 -16.04 6.22 -21.56
C LYS A 154 -16.42 6.85 -22.90
N GLU A 155 -15.44 7.32 -23.66
CA GLU A 155 -15.63 8.16 -24.84
C GLU A 155 -15.51 7.42 -26.18
N GLY A 156 -14.95 6.20 -26.17
CA GLY A 156 -14.73 5.40 -27.39
C GLY A 156 -13.68 5.99 -28.33
N LYS A 157 -12.76 6.82 -27.83
CA LYS A 157 -11.67 7.42 -28.62
C LYS A 157 -10.43 7.68 -27.76
N ILE A 158 -9.28 7.80 -28.42
CA ILE A 158 -8.00 8.08 -27.77
C ILE A 158 -7.84 9.59 -27.57
N GLN A 159 -7.35 9.99 -26.40
CA GLN A 159 -7.07 11.40 -26.09
C GLN A 159 -5.89 11.90 -26.94
N SER A 160 -6.05 13.08 -27.56
CA SER A 160 -5.02 13.68 -28.43
C SER A 160 -3.78 14.17 -27.66
N GLN A 161 -3.96 14.61 -26.42
CA GLN A 161 -2.89 15.03 -25.52
C GLN A 161 -2.53 13.89 -24.56
N LYS A 162 -1.30 13.41 -24.64
CA LYS A 162 -0.77 12.35 -23.75
C LYS A 162 0.59 12.74 -23.21
N LYS A 163 0.84 12.41 -21.94
CA LYS A 163 2.18 12.48 -21.36
C LYS A 163 3.07 11.41 -22.00
N ASN A 164 4.32 11.77 -22.27
CA ASN A 164 5.29 10.88 -22.90
C ASN A 164 6.14 10.18 -21.83
N TYR A 165 5.96 8.88 -21.72
CA TYR A 165 6.70 7.95 -20.85
C TYR A 165 7.54 6.97 -21.69
N GLY A 166 7.95 7.39 -22.90
CA GLY A 166 8.70 6.57 -23.84
C GLY A 166 7.90 5.36 -24.30
N ASN A 167 8.50 4.17 -24.22
CA ASN A 167 7.91 2.92 -24.69
C ASN A 167 6.58 2.60 -23.99
N LEU A 168 6.39 2.99 -22.72
CA LEU A 168 5.15 2.73 -22.00
C LEU A 168 3.96 3.46 -22.62
N THR A 169 4.16 4.69 -23.12
CA THR A 169 3.12 5.43 -23.84
C THR A 169 2.77 4.74 -25.15
N TYR A 170 3.75 4.22 -25.87
CA TYR A 170 3.52 3.51 -27.13
C TYR A 170 2.76 2.19 -26.91
N ILE A 171 3.21 1.40 -25.93
CA ILE A 171 2.54 0.15 -25.52
C ILE A 171 1.08 0.42 -25.12
N SER A 172 0.85 1.41 -24.25
CA SER A 172 -0.50 1.78 -23.80
C SER A 172 -1.40 2.18 -24.96
N GLU A 173 -0.91 2.97 -25.92
CA GLU A 173 -1.69 3.37 -27.09
C GLU A 173 -2.08 2.17 -27.96
N ILE A 174 -1.17 1.23 -28.19
CA ILE A 174 -1.48 0.01 -28.96
C ILE A 174 -2.63 -0.77 -28.30
N PHE A 175 -2.59 -0.93 -26.98
CA PHE A 175 -3.69 -1.60 -26.26
C PHE A 175 -5.01 -0.82 -26.31
N GLN A 176 -4.97 0.50 -26.27
CA GLN A 176 -6.17 1.33 -26.45
C GLN A 176 -6.75 1.19 -27.87
N ARG A 177 -5.88 1.19 -28.90
CA ARG A 177 -6.26 0.94 -30.30
C ARG A 177 -6.87 -0.44 -30.49
N CYS A 178 -6.29 -1.46 -29.83
CA CYS A 178 -6.83 -2.81 -29.80
C CYS A 178 -8.26 -2.84 -29.25
N TYR A 179 -8.50 -2.18 -28.11
CA TYR A 179 -9.83 -2.06 -27.52
C TYR A 179 -10.83 -1.39 -28.48
N LEU A 180 -10.38 -0.39 -29.26
CA LEU A 180 -11.21 0.32 -30.24
C LEU A 180 -11.34 -0.41 -31.59
N ASN A 181 -10.78 -1.62 -31.74
CA ASN A 181 -10.74 -2.38 -32.99
C ASN A 181 -10.10 -1.59 -34.16
N ASP A 182 -9.07 -0.79 -33.89
CA ASP A 182 -8.32 -0.09 -34.93
C ASP A 182 -7.57 -1.09 -35.83
N GLU A 183 -7.78 -1.01 -37.14
CA GLU A 183 -7.19 -1.91 -38.15
C GLU A 183 -5.65 -1.93 -38.12
N LYS A 184 -5.02 -0.83 -37.68
CA LYS A 184 -3.55 -0.72 -37.59
C LYS A 184 -2.98 -1.39 -36.34
N THR A 185 -3.80 -1.85 -35.42
CA THR A 185 -3.34 -2.46 -34.16
C THR A 185 -2.35 -3.60 -34.42
N GLY A 186 -2.63 -4.48 -35.38
CA GLY A 186 -1.77 -5.62 -35.68
C GLY A 186 -0.37 -5.23 -36.15
N SER A 187 -0.27 -4.24 -37.05
CA SER A 187 1.02 -3.77 -37.54
C SER A 187 1.79 -3.00 -36.47
N LEU A 188 1.11 -2.18 -35.66
CA LEU A 188 1.74 -1.47 -34.54
C LEU A 188 2.27 -2.44 -33.48
N PHE A 189 1.53 -3.49 -33.16
CA PHE A 189 1.96 -4.53 -32.22
C PHE A 189 3.14 -5.33 -32.77
N PHE A 190 3.14 -5.68 -34.06
CA PHE A 190 4.28 -6.35 -34.68
C PHE A 190 5.56 -5.51 -34.60
N ASN A 191 5.47 -4.20 -34.83
CA ASN A 191 6.59 -3.28 -34.69
C ASN A 191 7.05 -3.07 -33.24
N LEU A 192 6.21 -3.41 -32.25
CA LEU A 192 6.58 -3.30 -30.83
C LEU A 192 7.44 -4.48 -30.37
N ILE A 193 7.23 -5.67 -30.94
CA ILE A 193 7.88 -6.92 -30.51
C ILE A 193 9.12 -7.29 -31.33
N ASN A 194 9.41 -6.55 -32.41
CA ASN A 194 10.58 -6.73 -33.28
C ASN A 194 11.44 -5.47 -33.27
#